data_AF-A0AA97J218-F1
#
_entry.id   AF-A0AA97J218-F1
#
_cell.length_a   1.000
_cell.length_b   1.000
_cell.length_c   1.000
_cell.angle_alpha   90.00
_cell.angle_beta   90.00
_cell.angle_gamma   90.00
#
_symmetry.space_group_name_H-M   'P 1'
#
loop_
_entity.id
_entity.type
_entity.pdbx_description
1 polymer ?
#
loop_
_entity_poly.entity_id
_entity_poly.type
_entity_poly.pdbx_seq_one_letter_code
_entity_poly.pdbx_strand_id
1 'polypeptide(L)'
;MKDRLQELKLRAKELQLLEENSHVPSVVSDEQAEFEQSAVIFEKEPVTERYLNEIQRLHNDINDLAEDVQKFSQQQKSLVASMRRFSILKKECSVTREIKIQAEHISKCLDDLSKTVKKAEKEHGSSSAVVRVLSSQRAVLFHRFQNIMFLYNDAITAKQEKCKTFIVRQLEVAGKDVSEEEANDMVQQGKWEIFNENLLTEVKITKTQLSEIEQRHKELINLENQVKDLKDVFIQISLLVEEQGEIVNSIEMEVLNTQDYVQTTREKFRLAAKYRKKNPCRAICCWCFPCCT
;
A
#
# COMPACT_ATOMS: atom_id res chain seq x y z
N MET A 1 21.14 24.43 -21.36
CA MET A 1 21.24 23.01 -21.78
C MET A 1 20.45 22.86 -23.07
N LYS A 2 21.04 22.29 -24.12
CA LYS A 2 20.32 22.02 -25.37
C LYS A 2 19.33 20.88 -25.12
N ASP A 3 18.09 21.04 -25.57
CA ASP A 3 17.04 20.03 -25.43
C ASP A 3 17.34 18.85 -26.37
N ARG A 4 17.78 17.72 -25.79
CA ARG A 4 18.12 16.51 -26.53
C ARG A 4 16.93 15.88 -27.23
N LEU A 5 15.70 16.14 -26.78
CA LEU A 5 14.51 15.63 -27.44
C LEU A 5 14.29 16.32 -28.80
N GLN A 6 14.53 17.63 -28.88
CA GLN A 6 14.45 18.36 -30.15
C GLN A 6 15.53 17.93 -31.13
N GLU A 7 16.75 17.71 -30.65
CA GLU A 7 17.86 17.20 -31.48
C GLU A 7 17.55 15.82 -32.07
N LEU A 8 17.02 14.89 -31.26
CA LEU A 8 16.63 13.56 -31.74
C LEU A 8 15.47 13.61 -32.74
N LYS A 9 14.48 14.49 -32.52
CA LYS A 9 13.37 14.69 -33.47
C LYS A 9 13.83 15.24 -34.81
N LEU A 10 14.82 16.14 -34.81
CA LEU A 10 15.41 16.68 -36.04
C LEU A 10 16.18 15.61 -36.80
N ARG A 11 17.04 14.84 -36.11
CA ARG A 11 17.79 13.73 -36.73
C ARG A 11 16.88 12.65 -37.29
N ALA A 12 15.77 12.33 -36.60
CA ALA A 12 14.80 11.36 -37.11
C ALA A 12 14.14 11.85 -38.41
N LYS A 13 13.81 13.15 -38.50
CA LYS A 13 13.29 13.75 -39.74
C LYS A 13 14.32 13.76 -40.86
N GLU A 14 15.58 14.05 -40.55
CA GLU A 14 16.68 14.03 -41.53
C GLU A 14 16.87 12.62 -42.12
N LEU A 15 16.79 11.57 -41.29
CA LEU A 15 16.89 10.17 -41.74
C LEU A 15 15.70 9.75 -42.62
N GLN A 16 14.47 10.15 -42.27
CA GLN A 16 13.29 9.90 -43.10
C GLN A 16 13.38 10.56 -44.48
N LEU A 17 13.88 11.81 -44.52
CA LEU A 17 14.09 12.53 -45.78
C LEU A 17 15.22 11.92 -46.62
N LEU A 18 16.21 11.27 -45.99
CA LEU A 18 17.26 10.55 -46.70
C LEU A 18 16.74 9.26 -47.33
N GLU A 19 15.89 8.50 -46.63
CA GLU A 19 15.24 7.29 -47.15
C GLU A 19 14.33 7.61 -48.35
N GLU A 20 13.55 8.70 -48.30
CA GLU A 20 12.67 9.13 -49.40
C GLU A 20 13.45 9.59 -50.65
N ASN A 21 14.67 10.08 -50.49
CA ASN A 21 15.51 10.56 -51.61
C ASN A 21 16.41 9.48 -52.23
N SER A 22 16.52 8.29 -51.61
CA SER A 22 17.36 7.19 -52.08
C SER A 22 16.62 6.11 -52.87
N HIS A 23 15.61 6.47 -53.66
CA HIS A 23 15.01 5.52 -54.60
C HIS A 23 15.74 5.54 -55.97
N VAL A 24 16.89 4.86 -56.02
CA VAL A 24 17.51 4.37 -57.27
C VAL A 24 17.97 2.92 -57.03
N PRO A 25 17.60 1.97 -57.92
CA PRO A 25 17.87 0.55 -57.69
C PRO A 25 19.34 0.24 -57.98
N SER A 26 20.07 -0.27 -56.98
CA SER A 26 21.35 -0.90 -57.25
C SER A 26 21.57 -2.13 -56.37
N VAL A 27 21.83 -3.21 -57.08
CA VAL A 27 22.17 -4.56 -56.65
C VAL A 27 23.42 -4.54 -55.78
N VAL A 28 23.29 -4.90 -54.50
CA VAL A 28 24.39 -5.48 -53.72
C VAL A 28 23.81 -6.58 -52.85
N SER A 29 24.23 -7.81 -53.14
CA SER A 29 24.06 -8.97 -52.27
C SER A 29 24.81 -8.73 -50.97
N ASP A 30 24.08 -8.46 -49.89
CA ASP A 30 24.51 -8.84 -48.56
C ASP A 30 23.27 -9.02 -47.68
N GLU A 31 23.33 -9.95 -46.73
CA GLU A 31 22.22 -10.46 -45.91
C GLU A 31 21.66 -9.41 -44.93
N GLN A 32 21.09 -8.33 -45.44
CA GLN A 32 20.25 -7.43 -44.66
C GLN A 32 18.85 -8.04 -44.64
N ALA A 33 18.59 -8.84 -43.60
CA ALA A 33 17.21 -9.08 -43.21
C ALA A 33 16.59 -7.71 -42.95
N GLU A 34 15.79 -7.22 -43.90
CA GLU A 34 14.87 -6.10 -43.70
C GLU A 34 14.09 -6.40 -42.43
N PHE A 35 14.47 -5.74 -41.34
CA PHE A 35 13.62 -5.67 -40.17
C PHE A 35 12.47 -4.76 -40.57
N GLU A 36 11.42 -5.33 -41.17
CA GLU A 36 10.13 -4.65 -41.27
C GLU A 36 9.82 -4.11 -39.88
N GLN A 37 9.89 -2.79 -39.75
CA GLN A 37 9.61 -2.09 -38.50
C GLN A 37 8.08 -2.14 -38.31
N SER A 38 7.59 -3.31 -37.93
CA SER A 38 6.21 -3.52 -37.57
C SER A 38 5.98 -2.73 -36.29
N ALA A 39 5.20 -1.65 -36.39
CA ALA A 39 4.73 -0.94 -35.23
C ALA A 39 3.98 -1.96 -34.35
N VAL A 40 4.59 -2.33 -33.22
CA VAL A 40 3.92 -3.14 -32.21
C VAL A 40 2.86 -2.25 -31.60
N ILE A 41 1.66 -2.28 -32.18
CA ILE A 41 0.47 -1.73 -31.57
C ILE A 41 0.20 -2.64 -30.38
N PHE A 42 0.61 -2.19 -29.19
CA PHE A 42 0.17 -2.81 -27.95
C PHE A 42 -1.34 -2.63 -27.87
N GLU A 43 -2.10 -3.65 -28.24
CA GLU A 43 -3.50 -3.72 -27.88
C GLU A 43 -3.57 -3.65 -26.36
N LYS A 44 -4.26 -2.64 -25.83
CA LYS A 44 -4.56 -2.56 -24.40
C LYS A 44 -5.32 -3.83 -24.03
N GLU A 45 -4.66 -4.75 -23.35
CA GLU A 45 -5.33 -5.95 -22.87
C GLU A 45 -6.33 -5.51 -21.79
N PRO A 46 -7.66 -5.68 -22.01
CA PRO A 46 -8.70 -5.13 -21.14
C PRO A 46 -8.66 -5.73 -19.72
N VAL A 47 -8.01 -6.88 -19.57
CA VAL A 47 -7.77 -7.55 -18.29
C VAL A 47 -6.80 -6.75 -17.41
N THR A 48 -5.73 -6.20 -18.00
CA THR A 48 -4.75 -5.39 -17.26
C THR A 48 -5.33 -4.06 -16.79
N GLU A 49 -6.21 -3.43 -17.59
CA GLU A 49 -6.83 -2.16 -17.22
C GLU A 49 -7.78 -2.29 -16.02
N ARG A 50 -8.46 -3.43 -15.89
CA ARG A 50 -9.30 -3.72 -14.70
C ARG A 50 -8.46 -3.79 -13.43
N TYR A 51 -7.36 -4.53 -13.46
CA TYR A 51 -6.45 -4.63 -12.31
C TYR A 51 -5.85 -3.27 -11.91
N LEU A 52 -5.42 -2.47 -12.89
CA LEU A 52 -4.88 -1.15 -12.62
C LEU A 52 -5.92 -0.21 -12.00
N ASN A 53 -7.18 -0.29 -12.42
CA ASN A 53 -8.26 0.49 -11.82
C ASN A 53 -8.56 0.07 -10.37
N GLU A 54 -8.52 -1.23 -10.06
CA GLU A 54 -8.68 -1.73 -8.68
C GLU A 54 -7.52 -1.26 -7.78
N ILE A 55 -6.28 -1.36 -8.26
CA ILE A 55 -5.09 -0.85 -7.57
C ILE A 55 -5.22 0.66 -7.32
N GLN A 56 -5.66 1.42 -8.32
CA GLN A 56 -5.83 2.88 -8.18
C GLN A 56 -6.89 3.25 -7.14
N ARG A 57 -8.00 2.50 -7.07
CA ARG A 57 -9.02 2.69 -6.02
C ARG A 57 -8.43 2.42 -4.64
N LEU A 58 -7.73 1.30 -4.48
CA LEU A 58 -7.07 0.97 -3.21
C LEU A 58 -6.00 2.01 -2.81
N HIS A 59 -5.28 2.56 -3.78
CA HIS A 59 -4.34 3.66 -3.53
C HIS A 59 -5.05 4.90 -3.00
N ASN A 60 -6.22 5.24 -3.53
CA ASN A 60 -7.03 6.36 -3.04
C ASN A 60 -7.56 6.08 -1.63
N ASP A 61 -8.08 4.88 -1.36
CA ASP A 61 -8.54 4.51 -0.03
C ASP A 61 -7.42 4.63 1.02
N ILE A 62 -6.20 4.21 0.67
CA ILE A 62 -5.01 4.35 1.53
C ILE A 62 -4.60 5.83 1.70
N ASN A 63 -4.76 6.67 0.68
CA ASN A 63 -4.55 8.11 0.81
C ASN A 63 -5.55 8.73 1.79
N ASP A 64 -6.82 8.39 1.66
CA ASP A 64 -7.90 8.92 2.49
C ASP A 64 -7.69 8.51 3.96
N LEU A 65 -7.35 7.24 4.20
CA LEU A 65 -6.96 6.75 5.52
C LEU A 65 -5.77 7.52 6.10
N ALA A 66 -4.74 7.80 5.28
CA ALA A 66 -3.57 8.56 5.73
C ALA A 66 -3.96 9.98 6.17
N GLU A 67 -4.84 10.64 5.42
CA GLU A 67 -5.35 11.95 5.80
C GLU A 67 -6.15 11.91 7.10
N ASP A 68 -6.99 10.90 7.28
CA ASP A 68 -7.82 10.77 8.48
C ASP A 68 -6.97 10.48 9.72
N VAL A 69 -5.95 9.63 9.61
CA VAL A 69 -4.94 9.39 10.66
C VAL A 69 -4.15 10.67 10.97
N GLN A 70 -3.78 11.45 9.95
CA GLN A 70 -3.08 12.72 10.15
C GLN A 70 -3.97 13.74 10.88
N LYS A 71 -5.24 13.88 10.47
CA LYS A 71 -6.24 14.74 11.14
C LYS A 71 -6.43 14.32 12.59
N PHE A 72 -6.54 13.01 12.85
CA PHE A 72 -6.62 12.45 14.19
C PHE A 72 -5.39 12.82 15.03
N SER A 73 -4.18 12.59 14.51
CA SER A 73 -2.93 12.93 15.20
C SER A 73 -2.81 14.42 15.51
N GLN A 74 -3.25 15.30 14.60
CA GLN A 74 -3.23 16.74 14.82
C GLN A 74 -4.26 17.19 15.87
N GLN A 75 -5.49 16.68 15.80
CA GLN A 75 -6.51 16.91 16.84
C GLN A 75 -5.99 16.46 18.19
N GLN A 76 -5.29 15.32 18.21
CA GLN A 76 -4.76 14.75 19.43
C GLN A 76 -3.66 15.62 20.05
N LYS A 77 -2.74 16.13 19.24
CA LYS A 77 -1.72 17.09 19.69
C LYS A 77 -2.36 18.37 20.27
N SER A 78 -3.40 18.89 19.63
CA SER A 78 -4.12 20.09 20.11
C SER A 78 -4.88 19.86 21.42
N LEU A 79 -5.46 18.68 21.61
CA LEU A 79 -6.20 18.34 22.83
C LEU A 79 -5.28 18.24 24.03
N VAL A 80 -4.15 17.56 23.87
CA VAL A 80 -3.12 17.49 24.91
C VAL A 80 -2.64 18.89 25.28
N ALA A 81 -2.44 19.77 24.30
CA ALA A 81 -1.96 21.12 24.58
C ALA A 81 -2.99 21.97 25.35
N SER A 82 -4.28 21.71 25.16
CA SER A 82 -5.35 22.55 25.74
C SER A 82 -6.00 21.97 27.00
N MET A 83 -5.93 20.66 27.23
CA MET A 83 -6.43 19.83 28.36
C MET A 83 -7.82 20.15 28.96
N ARG A 84 -8.57 21.13 28.43
CA ARG A 84 -9.76 21.73 29.05
C ARG A 84 -11.03 21.67 28.20
N ARG A 85 -11.05 21.04 27.01
CA ARG A 85 -12.21 21.11 26.09
C ARG A 85 -12.85 19.75 25.81
N PHE A 86 -14.06 19.59 26.34
CA PHE A 86 -14.89 18.37 26.33
C PHE A 86 -15.66 18.13 25.02
N SER A 87 -16.02 19.19 24.27
CA SER A 87 -16.84 19.06 23.04
C SER A 87 -16.17 18.27 21.92
N ILE A 88 -14.88 17.97 22.06
CA ILE A 88 -14.06 17.32 21.04
C ILE A 88 -14.16 15.79 21.14
N LEU A 89 -14.37 15.21 22.34
CA LEU A 89 -14.44 13.74 22.55
C LEU A 89 -15.52 13.05 21.71
N LYS A 90 -16.70 13.68 21.58
CA LYS A 90 -17.80 13.10 20.80
C LYS A 90 -17.48 13.03 19.31
N LYS A 91 -16.72 14.01 18.80
CA LYS A 91 -16.23 14.04 17.41
C LYS A 91 -15.07 13.05 17.20
N GLU A 92 -14.21 12.84 18.20
CA GLU A 92 -13.15 11.83 18.13
C GLU A 92 -13.70 10.40 17.98
N CYS A 93 -14.83 10.09 18.61
CA CYS A 93 -15.44 8.77 18.56
C CYS A 93 -15.96 8.38 17.16
N SER A 94 -16.41 9.35 16.34
CA SER A 94 -16.81 9.05 14.95
C SER A 94 -15.60 8.82 14.05
N VAL A 95 -14.59 9.68 14.13
CA VAL A 95 -13.36 9.59 13.32
C VAL A 95 -12.62 8.27 13.58
N THR A 96 -12.54 7.86 14.84
CA THR A 96 -11.92 6.58 15.22
C THR A 96 -12.61 5.39 14.56
N ARG A 97 -13.96 5.38 14.55
CA ARG A 97 -14.74 4.30 13.92
C ARG A 97 -14.57 4.30 12.41
N GLU A 98 -14.54 5.48 11.79
CA GLU A 98 -14.29 5.64 10.36
C GLU A 98 -12.91 5.08 9.98
N ILE A 99 -11.85 5.45 10.72
CA ILE A 99 -10.49 4.91 10.54
C ILE A 99 -10.49 3.38 10.65
N LYS A 100 -11.18 2.81 11.65
CA LYS A 100 -11.28 1.35 11.83
C LYS A 100 -11.92 0.69 10.61
N ILE A 101 -13.10 1.18 10.18
CA ILE A 101 -13.85 0.62 9.05
C ILE A 101 -13.03 0.69 7.77
N GLN A 102 -12.36 1.84 7.52
CA GLN A 102 -11.47 2.00 6.37
C GLN A 102 -10.28 1.04 6.43
N ALA A 103 -9.65 0.88 7.59
CA ALA A 103 -8.52 -0.04 7.75
C ALA A 103 -8.92 -1.51 7.52
N GLU A 104 -10.07 -1.94 8.03
CA GLU A 104 -10.62 -3.28 7.78
C GLU A 104 -10.95 -3.49 6.29
N HIS A 105 -11.53 -2.48 5.63
CA HIS A 105 -11.81 -2.50 4.20
C HIS A 105 -10.52 -2.63 3.38
N ILE A 106 -9.52 -1.80 3.64
CA ILE A 106 -8.23 -1.81 2.95
C ILE A 106 -7.52 -3.15 3.17
N SER A 107 -7.52 -3.68 4.39
CA SER A 107 -6.96 -5.00 4.70
C SER A 107 -7.60 -6.10 3.86
N LYS A 108 -8.95 -6.09 3.75
CA LYS A 108 -9.67 -7.03 2.89
C LYS A 108 -9.33 -6.86 1.42
N CYS A 109 -9.25 -5.63 0.92
CA CYS A 109 -8.86 -5.37 -0.47
C CYS A 109 -7.42 -5.82 -0.77
N LEU A 110 -6.49 -5.67 0.18
CA LEU A 110 -5.12 -6.17 0.07
C LEU A 110 -5.05 -7.70 0.04
N ASP A 111 -5.91 -8.39 0.81
CA ASP A 111 -6.07 -9.85 0.75
C ASP A 111 -6.68 -10.32 -0.58
N ASP A 112 -7.71 -9.63 -1.09
CA ASP A 112 -8.29 -9.95 -2.39
C ASP A 112 -7.30 -9.70 -3.55
N LEU A 113 -6.46 -8.67 -3.43
CA LEU A 113 -5.34 -8.44 -4.35
C LEU A 113 -4.28 -9.55 -4.24
N SER A 114 -3.98 -10.05 -3.02
CA SER A 114 -3.11 -11.24 -2.81
C SER A 114 -3.62 -12.44 -3.59
N LYS A 115 -4.92 -12.76 -3.47
CA LYS A 115 -5.55 -13.87 -4.20
C LYS A 115 -5.50 -13.67 -5.71
N THR A 116 -5.67 -12.42 -6.16
CA THR A 116 -5.59 -12.06 -7.58
C THR A 116 -4.19 -12.29 -8.14
N VAL A 117 -3.14 -11.90 -7.40
CA VAL A 117 -1.74 -12.20 -7.75
C VAL A 117 -1.53 -13.71 -7.88
N LYS A 118 -1.92 -14.49 -6.87
CA LYS A 118 -1.79 -15.97 -6.87
C LYS A 118 -2.54 -16.63 -8.02
N LYS A 119 -3.67 -16.06 -8.45
CA LYS A 119 -4.43 -16.54 -9.62
C LYS A 119 -3.68 -16.23 -10.92
N ALA A 120 -3.22 -14.99 -11.09
CA ALA A 120 -2.46 -14.57 -12.27
C ALA A 120 -1.15 -15.37 -12.43
N GLU A 121 -0.49 -15.74 -11.32
CA GLU A 121 0.68 -16.62 -11.30
C GLU A 121 0.38 -18.00 -11.89
N LYS A 122 -0.78 -18.58 -11.56
CA LYS A 122 -1.21 -19.89 -12.09
C LYS A 122 -1.57 -19.84 -13.57
N GLU A 123 -2.15 -18.73 -14.03
CA GLU A 123 -2.63 -18.57 -15.41
C GLU A 123 -1.51 -18.18 -16.38
N HIS A 124 -0.65 -17.23 -16.01
CA HIS A 124 0.36 -16.65 -16.90
C HIS A 124 1.81 -17.04 -16.55
N GLY A 125 2.01 -17.69 -15.40
CA GLY A 125 3.33 -18.01 -14.85
C GLY A 125 3.93 -16.85 -14.03
N SER A 126 4.76 -17.19 -13.04
CA SER A 126 5.33 -16.24 -12.07
C SER A 126 6.18 -15.12 -12.69
N SER A 127 6.75 -15.35 -13.88
CA SER A 127 7.57 -14.34 -14.58
C SER A 127 6.79 -13.47 -15.57
N SER A 128 5.46 -13.59 -15.62
CA SER A 128 4.61 -12.72 -16.44
C SER A 128 4.70 -11.26 -15.99
N ALA A 129 4.69 -10.33 -16.95
CA ALA A 129 4.69 -8.89 -16.66
C ALA A 129 3.47 -8.47 -15.81
N VAL A 130 2.31 -9.09 -16.03
CA VAL A 130 1.09 -8.82 -15.24
C VAL A 130 1.28 -9.20 -13.77
N VAL A 131 1.86 -10.37 -13.52
CA VAL A 131 2.14 -10.87 -12.18
C VAL A 131 3.13 -9.95 -11.45
N ARG A 132 4.23 -9.58 -12.12
CA ARG A 132 5.25 -8.68 -11.56
C ARG A 132 4.67 -7.33 -11.18
N VAL A 133 3.87 -6.73 -12.06
CA VAL A 133 3.20 -5.45 -11.79
C VAL A 133 2.25 -5.58 -10.59
N LEU A 134 1.38 -6.60 -10.57
CA LEU A 134 0.43 -6.81 -9.47
C LEU A 134 1.13 -7.06 -8.14
N SER A 135 2.17 -7.90 -8.13
CA SER A 135 2.95 -8.24 -6.93
C SER A 135 3.67 -7.01 -6.37
N SER A 136 4.37 -6.26 -7.23
CA SER A 136 5.07 -5.02 -6.85
C SER A 136 4.13 -3.96 -6.29
N GLN A 137 2.99 -3.73 -6.97
CA GLN A 137 1.99 -2.76 -6.50
C GLN A 137 1.38 -3.17 -5.16
N ARG A 138 1.04 -4.46 -4.99
CA ARG A 138 0.54 -4.99 -3.72
C ARG A 138 1.54 -4.73 -2.58
N ALA A 139 2.83 -5.03 -2.78
CA ALA A 139 3.86 -4.84 -1.76
C ALA A 139 3.99 -3.36 -1.35
N VAL A 140 4.02 -2.45 -2.32
CA VAL A 140 4.09 -0.99 -2.05
C VAL A 140 2.87 -0.51 -1.27
N LEU A 141 1.65 -0.87 -1.72
CA LEU A 141 0.41 -0.49 -1.05
C LEU A 141 0.33 -1.07 0.36
N PHE A 142 0.76 -2.32 0.54
CA PHE A 142 0.77 -2.98 1.84
C PHE A 142 1.73 -2.31 2.83
N HIS A 143 2.99 -2.05 2.43
CA HIS A 143 3.93 -1.34 3.30
C HIS A 143 3.44 0.06 3.64
N ARG A 144 2.82 0.75 2.69
CA ARG A 144 2.24 2.06 2.94
C ARG A 144 1.11 1.99 3.96
N PHE A 145 0.18 1.04 3.80
CA PHE A 145 -0.89 0.79 4.76
C PHE A 145 -0.34 0.46 6.15
N GLN A 146 0.62 -0.47 6.23
CA GLN A 146 1.29 -0.84 7.48
C GLN A 146 1.91 0.37 8.18
N ASN A 147 2.65 1.22 7.45
CA ASN A 147 3.25 2.43 8.01
C ASN A 147 2.19 3.41 8.55
N ILE A 148 1.07 3.58 7.85
CA ILE A 148 -0.04 4.43 8.32
C ILE A 148 -0.63 3.87 9.62
N MET A 149 -0.82 2.55 9.71
CA MET A 149 -1.33 1.90 10.92
C MET A 149 -0.36 2.01 12.10
N PHE A 150 0.96 1.95 11.86
CA PHE A 150 1.95 2.24 12.90
C PHE A 150 1.89 3.69 13.38
N LEU A 151 1.79 4.66 12.47
CA LEU A 151 1.63 6.07 12.83
C LEU A 151 0.35 6.33 13.63
N TYR A 152 -0.73 5.62 13.32
CA TYR A 152 -1.97 5.69 14.07
C TYR A 152 -1.82 5.11 15.48
N ASN A 153 -1.19 3.94 15.61
CA ASN A 153 -0.86 3.33 16.90
C ASN A 153 -0.01 4.27 17.77
N ASP A 154 1.05 4.85 17.21
CA ASP A 154 1.92 5.79 17.91
C ASP A 154 1.14 7.02 18.41
N ALA A 155 0.19 7.52 17.62
CA ALA A 155 -0.66 8.64 18.03
C ALA A 155 -1.57 8.29 19.23
N ILE A 156 -2.11 7.07 19.25
CA ILE A 156 -2.92 6.57 20.36
C ILE A 156 -2.06 6.39 21.61
N THR A 157 -0.94 5.67 21.51
CA THR A 157 -0.03 5.43 22.64
C THR A 157 0.49 6.74 23.22
N ALA A 158 0.84 7.72 22.37
CA ALA A 158 1.24 9.04 22.83
C ALA A 158 0.13 9.76 23.62
N LYS A 159 -1.15 9.61 23.24
CA LYS A 159 -2.28 10.15 24.03
C LYS A 159 -2.42 9.41 25.35
N GLN A 160 -2.35 8.08 25.34
CA GLN A 160 -2.47 7.26 26.55
C GLN A 160 -1.44 7.67 27.59
N GLU A 161 -0.16 7.79 27.20
CA GLU A 161 0.90 8.22 28.11
C GLU A 161 0.63 9.62 28.68
N LYS A 162 0.21 10.57 27.85
CA LYS A 162 -0.13 11.92 28.31
C LYS A 162 -1.31 11.95 29.27
N CYS A 163 -2.34 11.15 29.03
CA CYS A 163 -3.47 11.00 29.97
C CYS A 163 -3.03 10.37 31.28
N LYS A 164 -2.20 9.32 31.24
CA LYS A 164 -1.62 8.65 32.41
C LYS A 164 -0.77 9.64 33.23
N THR A 165 0.20 10.29 32.60
CA THR A 165 1.06 11.31 33.22
C THR A 165 0.23 12.43 33.86
N PHE A 166 -0.84 12.89 33.21
CA PHE A 166 -1.72 13.90 33.80
C PHE A 166 -2.42 13.41 35.07
N ILE A 167 -2.98 12.20 35.04
CA ILE A 167 -3.69 11.64 36.20
C ILE A 167 -2.72 11.42 37.37
N VAL A 168 -1.54 10.85 37.12
CA VAL A 168 -0.48 10.68 38.13
C VAL A 168 -0.12 12.02 38.74
N ARG A 169 0.08 13.06 37.92
CA ARG A 169 0.40 14.40 38.42
C ARG A 169 -0.72 15.01 39.26
N GLN A 170 -1.98 14.78 38.92
CA GLN A 170 -3.11 15.24 39.75
C GLN A 170 -3.18 14.51 41.09
N LEU A 171 -2.81 13.22 41.13
CA LEU A 171 -2.72 12.43 42.35
C LEU A 171 -1.57 12.89 43.26
N GLU A 172 -0.41 13.19 42.69
CA GLU A 172 0.73 13.76 43.44
C GLU A 172 0.37 15.10 44.08
N VAL A 173 -0.32 15.98 43.34
CA VAL A 173 -0.80 17.28 43.86
C VAL A 173 -1.79 17.10 45.02
N ALA A 174 -2.58 16.03 44.99
CA ALA A 174 -3.45 15.65 46.09
C ALA A 174 -2.70 15.12 47.32
N GLY A 175 -1.43 14.74 47.18
CA GLY A 175 -0.62 14.12 48.21
C GLY A 175 -0.69 12.59 48.23
N LYS A 176 -1.18 11.96 47.14
CA LYS A 176 -1.06 10.51 46.92
C LYS A 176 0.07 10.28 45.92
N ASP A 177 1.21 9.78 46.40
CA ASP A 177 2.26 9.29 45.53
C ASP A 177 1.85 7.94 44.95
N VAL A 178 1.79 7.85 43.62
CA VAL A 178 1.47 6.61 42.89
C VAL A 178 2.68 6.27 42.04
N SER A 179 3.20 5.05 42.21
CA SER A 179 4.31 4.57 41.40
C SER A 179 3.90 4.37 39.94
N GLU A 180 4.87 4.37 39.02
CA GLU A 180 4.57 4.15 37.61
C GLU A 180 3.97 2.76 37.34
N GLU A 181 4.40 1.75 38.12
CA GLU A 181 3.88 0.38 38.06
C GLU A 181 2.42 0.32 38.51
N GLU A 182 2.07 0.95 39.64
CA GLU A 182 0.68 1.05 40.09
C GLU A 182 -0.18 1.83 39.10
N ALA A 183 0.33 2.93 38.53
CA ALA A 183 -0.39 3.68 37.52
C ALA A 183 -0.67 2.84 36.26
N ASN A 184 0.31 2.04 35.80
CA ASN A 184 0.13 1.11 34.70
C ASN A 184 -0.89 0.01 35.03
N ASP A 185 -0.84 -0.56 36.23
CA ASP A 185 -1.80 -1.56 36.68
C ASP A 185 -3.22 -1.00 36.73
N MET A 186 -3.40 0.23 37.19
CA MET A 186 -4.68 0.93 37.17
C MET A 186 -5.21 1.16 35.74
N VAL A 187 -4.33 1.51 34.80
CA VAL A 187 -4.67 1.62 33.37
C VAL A 187 -5.12 0.26 32.82
N GLN A 188 -4.34 -0.80 33.03
CA GLN A 188 -4.59 -2.13 32.48
C GLN A 188 -5.85 -2.78 33.07
N GLN A 189 -6.06 -2.67 34.38
CA GLN A 189 -7.21 -3.24 35.06
C GLN A 189 -8.47 -2.40 34.88
N GLY A 190 -8.34 -1.14 34.46
CA GLY A 190 -9.43 -0.18 34.36
C GLY A 190 -10.10 0.12 35.71
N LYS A 191 -9.41 -0.21 36.82
CA LYS A 191 -9.92 -0.05 38.19
C LYS A 191 -9.21 1.10 38.86
N TRP A 192 -9.91 2.22 38.98
CA TRP A 192 -9.39 3.44 39.61
C TRP A 192 -10.04 3.68 40.98
N GLU A 193 -10.20 2.62 41.77
CA GLU A 193 -10.89 2.68 43.07
C GLU A 193 -10.21 3.64 44.06
N ILE A 194 -8.94 4.00 43.83
CA ILE A 194 -8.20 5.05 44.54
C ILE A 194 -8.93 6.41 44.55
N PHE A 195 -9.82 6.66 43.57
CA PHE A 195 -10.64 7.88 43.53
C PHE A 195 -11.95 7.80 44.31
N ASN A 196 -12.50 6.59 44.51
CA ASN A 196 -13.75 6.41 45.26
C ASN A 196 -13.51 6.38 46.78
N GLU A 197 -12.34 5.90 47.22
CA GLU A 197 -11.98 5.85 48.64
C GLU A 197 -11.19 7.10 49.07
N ASN A 198 -11.80 7.90 49.94
CA ASN A 198 -11.19 8.97 50.76
C ASN A 198 -10.78 10.29 50.06
N LEU A 199 -10.99 10.45 48.75
CA LEU A 199 -10.53 11.66 48.05
C LEU A 199 -11.35 12.94 48.37
N LEU A 200 -12.64 12.79 48.65
CA LEU A 200 -13.56 13.89 48.99
C LEU A 200 -13.42 14.39 50.43
N THR A 201 -12.83 13.58 51.31
CA THR A 201 -12.62 13.91 52.72
C THR A 201 -11.36 14.74 52.95
N GLU A 202 -10.41 14.70 52.01
CA GLU A 202 -9.18 15.50 52.05
C GLU A 202 -9.39 16.87 51.40
N VAL A 203 -9.15 17.94 52.17
CA VAL A 203 -9.36 19.37 51.80
C VAL A 203 -8.59 19.81 50.54
N LYS A 204 -7.70 18.97 49.98
CA LYS A 204 -6.76 19.33 48.92
C LYS A 204 -7.29 19.18 47.50
N ILE A 205 -8.35 18.41 47.26
CA ILE A 205 -8.89 18.20 45.90
C ILE A 205 -10.24 18.88 45.73
N THR A 206 -10.33 19.73 44.70
CA THR A 206 -11.58 20.36 44.31
C THR A 206 -12.48 19.40 43.50
N LYS A 207 -13.80 19.56 43.59
CA LYS A 207 -14.75 18.83 42.73
C LYS A 207 -14.42 18.94 41.23
N THR A 208 -13.85 20.06 40.82
CA THR A 208 -13.40 20.30 39.45
C THR A 208 -12.23 19.40 39.06
N GLN A 209 -11.22 19.26 39.91
CA GLN A 209 -10.08 18.36 39.67
C GLN A 209 -10.52 16.89 39.60
N LEU A 210 -11.41 16.46 40.50
CA LEU A 210 -11.97 15.11 40.46
C LEU A 210 -12.71 14.85 39.14
N SER A 211 -13.51 15.82 38.69
CA SER A 211 -14.22 15.72 37.40
C SER A 211 -13.27 15.66 36.20
N GLU A 212 -12.16 16.40 36.23
CA GLU A 212 -11.13 16.34 35.18
C GLU A 212 -10.43 14.98 35.14
N ILE A 213 -10.09 14.43 36.32
CA ILE A 213 -9.49 13.09 36.45
C ILE A 213 -10.43 12.01 35.90
N GLU A 214 -11.71 12.01 36.33
CA GLU A 214 -12.71 11.05 35.85
C GLU A 214 -12.88 11.12 34.33
N GLN A 215 -12.81 12.32 33.76
CA GLN A 215 -12.89 12.48 32.31
C GLN A 215 -11.67 11.90 31.61
N ARG A 216 -10.44 12.20 32.08
CA ARG A 216 -9.21 11.64 31.52
C ARG A 216 -9.18 10.12 31.63
N HIS A 217 -9.73 9.57 32.70
CA HIS A 217 -9.91 8.14 32.86
C HIS A 217 -10.85 7.55 31.78
N LYS A 218 -12.01 8.18 31.52
CA LYS A 218 -12.91 7.75 30.42
C LYS A 218 -12.23 7.82 29.05
N GLU A 219 -11.40 8.84 28.82
CA GLU A 219 -10.61 8.96 27.58
C GLU A 219 -9.58 7.84 27.47
N LEU A 220 -8.89 7.51 28.56
CA LEU A 220 -7.93 6.43 28.62
C LEU A 220 -8.57 5.08 28.31
N ILE A 221 -9.73 4.78 28.90
CA ILE A 221 -10.51 3.57 28.56
C ILE A 221 -10.88 3.54 27.08
N ASN A 222 -11.31 4.67 26.52
CA ASN A 222 -11.65 4.73 25.10
C ASN A 222 -10.42 4.43 24.23
N LEU A 223 -9.25 4.97 24.56
CA LEU A 223 -8.01 4.68 23.84
C LEU A 223 -7.58 3.22 23.96
N GLU A 224 -7.72 2.61 25.13
CA GLU A 224 -7.47 1.18 25.31
C GLU A 224 -8.35 0.33 24.39
N ASN A 225 -9.62 0.71 24.23
CA ASN A 225 -10.50 0.06 23.26
C ASN A 225 -10.03 0.28 21.81
N GLN A 226 -9.47 1.45 21.49
CA GLN A 226 -8.88 1.72 20.16
C GLN A 226 -7.63 0.86 19.89
N VAL A 227 -6.77 0.67 20.89
CA VAL A 227 -5.61 -0.23 20.79
C VAL A 227 -6.08 -1.67 20.60
N LYS A 228 -7.14 -2.09 21.31
CA LYS A 228 -7.74 -3.42 21.11
C LYS A 228 -8.33 -3.58 19.73
N ASP A 229 -9.05 -2.58 19.21
CA ASP A 229 -9.57 -2.59 17.85
C ASP A 229 -8.45 -2.68 16.81
N LEU A 230 -7.32 -2.00 17.06
CA LEU A 230 -6.14 -2.07 16.20
C LEU A 230 -5.50 -3.45 16.18
N LYS A 231 -5.56 -4.19 17.29
CA LYS A 231 -4.99 -5.53 17.39
C LYS A 231 -5.51 -6.45 16.29
N ASP A 232 -6.80 -6.40 15.99
CA ASP A 232 -7.41 -7.23 14.95
C ASP A 232 -6.85 -6.90 13.56
N VAL A 233 -6.61 -5.61 13.29
CA VAL A 233 -5.97 -5.16 12.05
C VAL A 233 -4.50 -5.59 12.00
N PHE A 234 -3.76 -5.47 13.11
CA PHE A 234 -2.35 -5.88 13.17
C PHE A 234 -2.16 -7.40 13.04
N ILE A 235 -3.11 -8.21 13.52
CA ILE A 235 -3.11 -9.65 13.27
C ILE A 235 -3.23 -9.93 11.77
N GLN A 236 -4.12 -9.22 11.06
CA GLN A 236 -4.26 -9.35 9.61
C GLN A 236 -3.01 -8.87 8.87
N ILE A 237 -2.42 -7.76 9.29
CA ILE A 237 -1.14 -7.27 8.74
C ILE A 237 -0.06 -8.33 8.91
N SER A 238 0.04 -8.95 10.09
CA SER A 238 1.05 -9.98 10.37
C SER A 238 0.89 -11.20 9.45
N LEU A 239 -0.34 -11.67 9.25
CA LEU A 239 -0.64 -12.74 8.30
C LEU A 239 -0.24 -12.37 6.86
N LEU A 240 -0.53 -11.13 6.44
CA LEU A 240 -0.18 -10.65 5.10
C LEU A 240 1.34 -10.47 4.90
N VAL A 241 2.10 -10.15 5.95
CA VAL A 241 3.58 -10.13 5.92
C VAL A 241 4.12 -11.52 5.66
N GLU A 242 3.62 -12.54 6.38
CA GLU A 242 4.06 -13.93 6.20
C GLU A 242 3.84 -14.42 4.76
N GLU A 243 2.75 -14.00 4.12
CA GLU A 243 2.46 -14.34 2.72
C GLU A 243 3.32 -13.59 1.68
N GLN A 244 3.91 -12.45 2.02
CA GLN A 244 4.72 -11.66 1.06
C GLN A 244 6.14 -12.18 0.90
N GLY A 245 6.67 -12.92 1.88
CA GLY A 245 8.07 -13.38 1.88
C GLY A 245 9.08 -12.22 1.79
N GLU A 246 10.37 -12.53 1.57
CA GLU A 246 11.41 -11.54 1.30
C GLU A 246 11.31 -10.93 -0.13
N ILE A 247 10.11 -10.71 -0.68
CA ILE A 247 9.96 -9.87 -1.88
C ILE A 247 10.03 -8.39 -1.43
N VAL A 248 11.12 -8.08 -0.72
CA VAL A 248 11.49 -6.75 -0.30
C VAL A 248 12.38 -6.20 -1.41
N ASN A 249 11.77 -5.34 -2.23
CA ASN A 249 12.44 -4.23 -2.89
C ASN A 249 13.72 -4.54 -3.68
N SER A 250 13.78 -5.67 -4.38
CA SER A 250 14.88 -5.94 -5.30
C SER A 250 14.42 -5.62 -6.72
N ILE A 251 14.61 -4.36 -7.14
CA ILE A 251 14.55 -3.98 -8.57
C ILE A 251 15.39 -4.97 -9.39
N GLU A 252 16.52 -5.40 -8.84
CA GLU A 252 17.37 -6.44 -9.40
C GLU A 252 16.64 -7.76 -9.65
N MET A 253 15.87 -8.27 -8.68
CA MET A 253 15.10 -9.51 -8.83
C MET A 253 14.02 -9.39 -9.90
N GLU A 254 13.33 -8.25 -9.96
CA GLU A 254 12.33 -7.97 -11.00
C GLU A 254 12.96 -7.86 -12.41
N VAL A 255 14.16 -7.28 -12.50
CA VAL A 255 14.94 -7.18 -13.73
C VAL A 255 15.45 -8.57 -14.17
N LEU A 256 15.97 -9.38 -13.24
CA LEU A 256 16.42 -10.75 -13.49
C LEU A 256 15.25 -11.62 -14.00
N ASN A 257 14.10 -11.56 -13.33
CA ASN A 257 12.90 -12.27 -13.77
C ASN A 257 12.47 -11.85 -15.19
N THR A 258 12.54 -10.55 -15.49
CA THR A 258 12.24 -10.03 -16.83
C THR A 258 13.19 -10.57 -17.89
N GLN A 259 14.48 -10.63 -17.59
CA GLN A 259 15.51 -11.18 -18.48
C GLN A 259 15.20 -12.65 -18.82
N ASP A 260 14.88 -13.47 -17.83
CA ASP A 260 14.54 -14.88 -18.02
C ASP A 260 13.29 -15.07 -18.88
N TYR A 261 12.26 -14.22 -18.69
CA TYR A 261 11.04 -14.24 -19.51
C TYR A 261 11.33 -13.90 -20.97
N VAL A 262 12.14 -12.87 -21.23
CA VAL A 262 12.54 -12.46 -22.59
C VAL A 262 13.37 -13.57 -23.25
N GLN A 263 14.30 -14.19 -22.52
CA GLN A 263 15.09 -15.30 -23.03
C GLN A 263 14.22 -16.49 -23.44
N THR A 264 13.28 -16.90 -22.57
CA THR A 264 12.32 -17.96 -22.86
C THR A 264 11.45 -17.64 -24.08
N THR A 265 11.00 -16.39 -24.18
CA THR A 265 10.18 -15.91 -25.30
C THR A 265 10.96 -15.91 -26.61
N ARG A 266 12.24 -15.49 -26.58
CA ARG A 266 13.15 -15.55 -27.73
C ARG A 266 13.36 -16.97 -28.23
N GLU A 267 13.47 -17.95 -27.32
CA GLU A 267 13.56 -19.36 -27.69
C GLU A 267 12.30 -19.87 -28.38
N LYS A 268 11.12 -19.53 -27.83
CA LYS A 268 9.81 -19.84 -28.45
C LYS A 268 9.68 -19.23 -29.85
N PHE A 269 10.07 -17.97 -30.04
CA PHE A 269 10.08 -17.33 -31.36
C PHE A 269 11.05 -18.02 -32.32
N ARG A 270 12.24 -18.43 -31.85
CA ARG A 270 13.20 -19.18 -32.67
C ARG A 270 12.63 -20.52 -33.12
N LEU A 271 11.94 -21.23 -32.23
CA LEU A 271 11.24 -22.48 -32.53
C LEU A 271 10.12 -22.25 -33.54
N ALA A 272 9.30 -21.21 -33.36
CA ALA A 272 8.23 -20.85 -34.28
C ALA A 272 8.75 -20.47 -35.68
N ALA A 273 9.84 -19.70 -35.76
CA ALA A 273 10.50 -19.35 -37.01
C ALA A 273 11.06 -20.59 -37.72
N LYS A 274 11.71 -21.51 -36.98
CA LYS A 274 12.15 -22.81 -37.51
C LYS A 274 10.98 -23.66 -38.00
N TYR A 275 9.87 -23.68 -37.26
CA TYR A 275 8.66 -24.41 -37.64
C TYR A 275 8.05 -23.85 -38.94
N ARG A 276 7.91 -22.52 -39.06
CA ARG A 276 7.45 -21.85 -40.29
C ARG A 276 8.36 -22.18 -41.48
N LYS A 277 9.69 -22.11 -41.31
CA LYS A 277 10.67 -22.42 -42.37
C LYS A 277 10.60 -23.89 -42.82
N LYS A 278 10.31 -24.82 -41.90
CA LYS A 278 10.16 -26.26 -42.21
C LYS A 278 8.80 -26.64 -42.80
N ASN A 279 7.78 -25.79 -42.65
CA ASN A 279 6.40 -26.07 -43.10
C ASN A 279 5.86 -24.97 -44.04
N PRO A 280 6.53 -24.66 -45.18
CA PRO A 280 6.14 -23.55 -46.05
C PRO A 280 4.74 -23.76 -46.67
N CYS A 281 4.39 -25.00 -47.01
CA CYS A 281 3.10 -25.33 -47.64
C CYS A 281 1.88 -25.09 -46.71
N ARG A 282 2.06 -25.13 -45.39
CA ARG A 282 0.97 -24.84 -44.44
C ARG A 282 0.70 -23.35 -44.25
N ALA A 283 1.68 -22.49 -44.56
CA ALA A 283 1.50 -21.03 -44.53
C ALA A 283 0.83 -20.49 -45.81
N ILE A 284 1.01 -21.18 -46.94
CA ILE A 284 0.49 -20.78 -48.26
C ILE A 284 -0.87 -21.43 -48.55
N CYS A 285 -1.12 -22.65 -48.04
CA CYS A 285 -2.28 -23.45 -48.40
C CYS A 285 -3.41 -23.40 -47.35
N CYS A 286 -3.84 -22.20 -46.94
CA CYS A 286 -5.06 -22.06 -46.12
C CYS A 286 -6.33 -21.85 -46.98
N TRP A 287 -6.21 -21.58 -48.29
CA TRP A 287 -7.36 -21.31 -49.17
C TRP A 287 -7.57 -22.25 -50.37
N CYS A 288 -6.78 -23.31 -50.57
CA CYS A 288 -6.96 -24.14 -51.79
C CYS A 288 -6.91 -25.68 -51.65
N PHE A 289 -6.84 -26.30 -50.47
CA PHE A 289 -6.93 -27.78 -50.40
C PHE A 289 -7.74 -28.33 -49.22
N PRO A 290 -8.93 -28.92 -49.46
CA PRO A 290 -9.61 -29.78 -48.49
C PRO A 290 -9.02 -31.19 -48.59
N CYS A 291 -7.82 -31.41 -48.05
CA CYS A 291 -7.23 -32.75 -47.95
C CYS A 291 -6.15 -32.78 -46.87
N CYS A 292 -6.54 -33.16 -45.65
CA CYS A 292 -5.74 -33.96 -44.72
C CYS A 292 -6.74 -34.67 -43.79
N THR A 293 -7.20 -35.84 -44.24
CA THR A 293 -7.61 -36.96 -43.37
C THR A 293 -6.42 -37.46 -42.57
#